data_AF-A0AAU1YEX6-F1
#
_entry.id   AF-A0AAU1YEX6-F1
#
_cell.length_a   1.000
_cell.length_b   1.000
_cell.length_c   1.000
_cell.angle_alpha   90.00
_cell.angle_beta   90.00
_cell.angle_gamma   90.00
#
_symmetry.space_group_name_H-M   'P 1'
#
loop_
_entity.id
_entity.type
_entity.pdbx_description
1 polymer ?
#
loop_
_entity_poly.entity_id
_entity_poly.type
_entity_poly.pdbx_seq_one_letter_code
_entity_poly.pdbx_strand_id
1 'polypeptide(L)'
;MNVLQGRTPTVFRPPYGAVNGTVRGATSLSPVLWTLDTEDWKYPDAAKVAQVVTDKVKRNDVVLMHDIHATSVAAVPQILRTLTARGYHFVTVSHLRATM
;
A
#
# COMPACT_ATOMS: atom_id res chain seq x y z
N MET A 1 2.10 -4.31 -20.07
CA MET A 1 0.69 -4.07 -19.70
C MET A 1 -0.02 -3.53 -20.92
N ASN A 2 -0.69 -4.40 -21.69
CA ASN A 2 -1.61 -3.93 -22.71
C ASN A 2 -2.87 -3.43 -22.01
N VAL A 3 -3.29 -2.24 -22.39
CA VAL A 3 -4.22 -1.39 -21.67
C VAL A 3 -5.65 -1.88 -21.84
N LEU A 4 -6.10 -2.81 -21.00
CA LEU A 4 -7.51 -3.22 -20.95
C LEU A 4 -8.45 -2.05 -20.56
N GLN A 5 -7.90 -0.97 -20.00
CA GLN A 5 -8.64 0.21 -19.51
C GLN A 5 -8.14 1.53 -20.13
N GLY A 6 -7.31 1.50 -21.18
CA GLY A 6 -6.80 2.70 -21.84
C GLY A 6 -5.85 3.60 -21.02
N ARG A 7 -5.44 3.18 -19.82
CA ARG A 7 -4.49 3.91 -18.96
C ARG A 7 -3.20 3.13 -18.68
N THR A 8 -2.07 3.75 -18.98
CA THR A 8 -0.74 3.18 -18.70
C THR A 8 -0.32 3.47 -17.25
N PRO A 9 0.22 2.49 -16.51
CA PRO A 9 0.80 2.74 -15.19
C PRO A 9 1.94 3.76 -15.25
N THR A 10 2.08 4.58 -14.20
CA THR A 10 3.18 5.54 -14.04
C THR A 10 4.20 5.13 -12.97
N VAL A 11 3.90 4.06 -12.24
CA VAL A 11 4.71 3.50 -11.16
C VAL A 11 4.71 1.98 -11.23
N PHE A 12 5.68 1.35 -10.56
CA PHE A 12 5.71 -0.09 -10.36
C PHE A 12 6.05 -0.42 -8.91
N ARG A 13 5.67 -1.62 -8.43
CA ARG A 13 6.10 -2.13 -7.12
C ARG A 13 6.83 -3.46 -7.33
N PRO A 14 8.13 -3.54 -7.04
CA PRO A 14 8.89 -4.78 -7.22
C PRO A 14 8.41 -5.83 -6.21
N PRO A 15 8.22 -7.10 -6.61
CA PRO A 15 7.94 -8.19 -5.70
C PRO A 15 8.95 -8.23 -4.54
N TYR A 16 8.45 -8.50 -3.33
CA TYR A 16 9.24 -8.56 -2.09
C TYR A 16 10.03 -7.29 -1.75
N GLY A 17 9.76 -6.16 -2.43
CA GLY A 17 10.54 -4.93 -2.30
C GLY A 17 11.94 -5.02 -2.91
N ALA A 18 12.25 -6.09 -3.65
CA ALA A 18 13.57 -6.33 -4.21
C ALA A 18 13.85 -5.40 -5.39
N VAL A 19 14.68 -4.38 -5.16
CA VAL A 19 15.05 -3.40 -6.19
C VAL A 19 16.55 -3.09 -6.16
N ASN A 20 17.18 -3.10 -7.33
CA ASN A 20 18.58 -2.73 -7.53
C ASN A 20 18.73 -1.89 -8.83
N GLY A 21 19.96 -1.56 -9.21
CA GLY A 21 20.24 -0.80 -10.43
C GLY A 21 19.68 -1.46 -11.70
N THR A 22 19.84 -2.78 -11.84
CA THR A 22 19.32 -3.55 -12.98
C THR A 22 17.79 -3.47 -13.07
N VAL A 23 17.08 -3.70 -11.97
CA VAL A 23 15.60 -3.61 -11.92
C VAL A 23 15.12 -2.20 -12.25
N ARG A 24 15.82 -1.17 -11.73
CA ARG A 24 15.52 0.24 -12.04
C ARG A 24 15.76 0.58 -13.52
N GLY A 25 16.79 0.00 -14.13
CA GLY A 25 17.11 0.21 -15.54
C GLY A 25 16.19 -0.52 -16.53
N ALA A 26 15.43 -1.52 -16.06
CA ALA A 26 14.55 -2.33 -16.91
C ALA A 26 13.21 -1.63 -17.25
N THR A 27 12.91 -0.48 -16.65
CA THR A 27 11.65 0.24 -16.87
C THR A 27 11.83 1.74 -16.63
N SER A 28 11.03 2.56 -17.32
CA SER A 28 10.95 4.01 -17.05
C SER A 28 10.01 4.36 -15.88
N LEU A 29 9.31 3.37 -15.31
CA LEU A 29 8.39 3.56 -14.20
C LEU A 29 9.16 3.81 -12.89
N SER A 30 8.62 4.64 -12.01
CA SER A 30 9.22 4.83 -10.67
C SER A 30 8.83 3.68 -9.71
N PRO A 31 9.77 3.12 -8.93
CA PRO A 31 9.43 2.12 -7.92
C PRO A 31 8.69 2.76 -6.74
N VAL A 32 7.67 2.08 -6.24
CA VAL A 32 6.90 2.45 -5.04
C VAL A 32 6.93 1.29 -4.05
N LEU A 33 7.59 1.52 -2.92
CA LEU A 33 7.62 0.59 -1.79
C LEU A 33 6.51 0.94 -0.78
N TRP A 34 6.74 0.64 0.50
CA TRP A 34 5.87 0.93 1.62
C TRP A 34 6.71 1.34 2.82
N THR A 35 6.09 2.05 3.76
CA THR A 35 6.72 2.45 5.03
C THR A 35 6.16 1.66 6.23
N LEU A 36 4.95 1.10 6.08
CA LEU A 36 4.32 0.23 7.06
C LEU A 36 3.88 -1.08 6.41
N ASP A 37 4.44 -2.20 6.85
CA ASP A 37 3.99 -3.54 6.49
C ASP A 37 2.99 -4.06 7.52
N THR A 38 1.84 -4.54 7.06
CA THR A 38 0.82 -5.13 7.94
C THR A 38 1.12 -6.59 8.29
N GLU A 39 1.98 -7.25 7.51
CA GLU A 39 2.20 -8.69 7.56
C GLU A 39 0.89 -9.50 7.43
N ASP A 40 -0.10 -8.98 6.70
CA ASP A 40 -1.37 -9.68 6.43
C ASP A 40 -1.18 -10.99 5.63
N TRP A 41 -0.10 -11.06 4.85
CA TRP A 41 0.38 -12.27 4.17
C TRP A 41 0.88 -13.37 5.12
N LYS A 42 1.19 -13.01 6.38
CA LYS A 42 1.75 -13.90 7.40
C LYS A 42 0.73 -14.27 8.48
N TYR A 43 -0.14 -13.33 8.85
CA TYR A 43 -1.08 -13.51 9.96
C TYR A 43 -2.53 -13.51 9.46
N PRO A 44 -3.25 -14.65 9.54
CA PRO A 44 -4.67 -14.72 9.17
C PRO A 44 -5.58 -14.17 10.29
N ASP A 45 -5.30 -12.97 10.79
CA ASP A 45 -6.02 -12.31 11.87
C ASP A 45 -6.33 -10.84 11.50
N ALA A 46 -7.60 -10.57 11.22
CA ALA A 46 -8.05 -9.27 10.74
C ALA A 46 -7.95 -8.19 11.82
N ALA A 47 -8.15 -8.56 13.10
CA ALA A 47 -8.04 -7.62 14.21
C ALA A 47 -6.58 -7.20 14.40
N LYS A 48 -5.66 -8.16 14.32
CA LYS A 48 -4.22 -7.88 14.36
C LYS A 48 -3.78 -6.99 13.20
N VAL A 49 -4.19 -7.30 11.96
CA VAL A 49 -3.88 -6.47 10.78
C VAL A 49 -4.39 -5.04 10.97
N ALA A 50 -5.63 -4.87 11.42
CA ALA A 50 -6.19 -3.55 11.70
C ALA A 50 -5.45 -2.82 12.83
N GLN A 51 -5.07 -3.51 13.90
CA GLN A 51 -4.28 -2.93 15.00
C GLN A 51 -2.91 -2.46 14.52
N VAL A 52 -2.17 -3.25 13.73
CA VAL A 52 -0.87 -2.84 13.17
C VAL A 52 -0.99 -1.51 12.44
N VAL A 53 -2.01 -1.34 11.60
CA VAL A 53 -2.23 -0.09 10.88
C VAL A 53 -2.63 1.03 11.84
N THR A 54 -3.65 0.80 12.66
CA THR A 54 -4.22 1.85 13.51
C THR A 54 -3.28 2.31 14.61
N ASP A 55 -2.36 1.48 15.10
CA ASP A 55 -1.45 1.84 16.18
C ASP A 55 -0.13 2.43 15.68
N LYS A 56 0.32 2.06 14.47
CA LYS A 56 1.67 2.39 13.99
C LYS A 56 1.71 3.40 12.85
N VAL A 57 0.60 3.66 12.16
CA VAL A 57 0.59 4.57 11.02
C VAL A 57 0.98 6.00 11.44
N LYS A 58 1.74 6.66 10.57
CA LYS A 58 2.16 8.05 10.67
C LYS A 58 1.69 8.84 9.45
N ARG A 59 1.78 10.16 9.54
CA ARG A 59 1.54 11.06 8.40
C ARG A 59 2.41 10.62 7.21
N ASN A 60 1.80 10.55 6.03
CA ASN A 60 2.44 10.18 4.75
C ASN A 60 2.89 8.72 4.63
N ASP A 61 2.45 7.81 5.51
CA ASP A 61 2.77 6.40 5.35
C ASP A 61 2.12 5.78 4.11
N VAL A 62 2.85 4.87 3.46
CA VAL A 62 2.33 3.96 2.45
C VAL A 62 2.20 2.58 3.11
N VAL A 63 0.97 2.13 3.31
CA VAL A 63 0.66 0.85 3.98
C VAL A 63 0.64 -0.29 2.95
N LEU A 64 1.36 -1.38 3.21
CA LEU A 64 1.30 -2.61 2.42
C LEU A 64 0.20 -3.54 2.95
N MET A 65 -0.70 -3.92 2.05
CA MET A 65 -1.71 -4.96 2.24
C MET A 65 -1.86 -5.76 0.93
N HIS A 66 -2.45 -6.95 1.01
CA HIS A 66 -2.67 -7.87 -0.09
C HIS A 66 -4.17 -8.14 -0.26
N ASP A 67 -4.70 -7.86 -1.45
CA ASP A 67 -6.12 -8.01 -1.80
C ASP A 67 -6.53 -9.44 -2.18
N ILE A 68 -5.64 -10.41 -1.98
CA ILE A 68 -5.84 -11.83 -2.22
C ILE A 68 -6.23 -12.61 -0.94
N HIS A 69 -6.39 -11.92 0.19
CA HIS A 69 -6.70 -12.54 1.49
C HIS A 69 -8.02 -12.01 2.09
N ALA A 70 -8.88 -12.93 2.53
CA ALA A 70 -10.13 -12.59 3.23
C ALA A 70 -9.87 -11.81 4.53
N THR A 71 -8.74 -12.08 5.19
CA THR A 71 -8.26 -11.35 6.37
C THR A 71 -8.14 -9.85 6.08
N SER A 72 -7.56 -9.49 4.93
CA SER A 72 -7.36 -8.10 4.54
C SER A 72 -8.69 -7.43 4.23
N VAL A 73 -9.59 -8.12 3.53
CA VAL A 73 -10.98 -7.66 3.30
C VAL A 73 -11.69 -7.36 4.62
N ALA A 74 -11.56 -8.23 5.62
CA ALA A 74 -12.19 -8.06 6.93
C ALA A 74 -11.56 -6.93 7.78
N ALA A 75 -10.26 -6.64 7.61
CA ALA A 75 -9.56 -5.61 8.37
C ALA A 75 -9.85 -4.17 7.88
N VAL A 76 -10.01 -3.98 6.57
CA VAL A 76 -10.16 -2.66 5.93
C VAL A 76 -11.27 -1.79 6.56
N PRO A 77 -12.48 -2.28 6.86
CA PRO A 77 -13.52 -1.45 7.45
C PRO A 77 -13.12 -0.80 8.79
N GLN A 78 -12.40 -1.51 9.65
CA GLN A 78 -11.92 -0.96 10.93
C GLN A 78 -10.82 0.08 10.70
N ILE A 79 -9.87 -0.20 9.79
CA ILE A 79 -8.79 0.73 9.43
C ILE A 79 -9.38 2.05 8.93
N LEU A 80 -10.28 2.00 7.95
CA LEU A 80 -10.90 3.18 7.35
C LEU A 80 -11.66 4.00 8.39
N ARG A 81 -12.51 3.37 9.20
CA ARG A 81 -13.27 4.08 10.25
C ARG A 81 -12.36 4.77 11.26
N THR A 82 -11.39 4.03 11.81
CA THR A 82 -10.51 4.55 12.87
C THR A 82 -9.63 5.70 12.38
N LEU A 83 -9.00 5.56 11.21
CA LEU A 83 -8.10 6.60 10.71
C LEU A 83 -8.85 7.82 10.18
N THR A 84 -10.02 7.63 9.56
CA THR A 84 -10.90 8.76 9.17
C THR A 84 -11.32 9.57 10.40
N ALA A 85 -11.73 8.90 11.48
CA ALA A 85 -12.08 9.57 12.74
C ALA A 85 -10.90 10.32 13.37
N ARG A 86 -9.66 9.91 13.07
CA ARG A 86 -8.43 10.59 13.51
C ARG A 86 -7.96 11.68 12.53
N GLY A 87 -8.73 11.98 11.48
CA GLY A 87 -8.42 13.05 10.52
C GLY A 87 -7.44 12.66 9.41
N TYR A 88 -7.19 11.37 9.20
CA TYR A 88 -6.39 10.92 8.04
C TYR A 88 -7.21 11.01 6.75
N HIS A 89 -6.52 11.36 5.67
CA HIS A 89 -7.04 11.28 4.31
C HIS A 89 -6.37 10.13 3.56
N PHE A 90 -7.17 9.26 2.96
CA PHE A 90 -6.69 8.19 2.10
C PHE A 90 -6.51 8.72 0.68
N VAL A 91 -5.27 8.69 0.20
CA VAL A 91 -4.90 9.23 -1.12
C VAL A 91 -4.19 8.18 -1.95
N THR A 92 -4.14 8.40 -3.25
CA THR A 92 -3.30 7.58 -4.13
C THR A 92 -1.82 7.92 -3.93
N VAL A 93 -0.91 7.00 -4.26
CA VAL A 93 0.52 7.26 -4.22
C VAL A 93 0.92 8.44 -5.11
N SER A 94 0.25 8.61 -6.26
CA SER A 94 0.48 9.76 -7.15
C SER A 94 0.15 11.09 -6.46
N HIS A 95 -0.96 11.16 -5.72
CA HIS A 95 -1.33 12.36 -4.95
C HIS A 95 -0.32 12.59 -3.81
N LEU A 96 0.04 11.54 -3.07
CA LEU A 96 1.01 11.64 -1.98
C LEU A 96 2.34 12.22 -2.48
N ARG A 97 2.88 11.70 -3.60
CA ARG A 97 4.13 12.21 -4.21
C ARG A 97 4.05 13.65 -4.70
N ALA A 98 2.86 14.14 -5.07
CA ALA A 98 2.67 15.50 -5.55
C ALA A 98 2.48 16.53 -4.43
N THR A 99 2.24 16.08 -3.19
CA THR A 99 1.89 16.93 -2.04
C THR A 99 2.86 16.80 -0.86
N MET A 100 3.91 15.99 -1.02
CA MET A 100 5.06 15.93 -0.12
C MET A 100 6.03 17.08 -0.37
#